data_AF-A0A351Z404-F1
#
_entry.id   AF-A0A351Z404-F1
#
_cell.length_a   1.000
_cell.length_b   1.000
_cell.length_c   1.000
_cell.angle_alpha   90.00
_cell.angle_beta   90.00
_cell.angle_gamma   90.00
#
_symmetry.space_group_name_H-M   'P 1'
#
loop_
_entity.id
_entity.type
_entity.pdbx_description
1 polymer ?
#
loop_
_entity_poly.entity_id
_entity_poly.type
_entity_poly.pdbx_seq_one_letter_code
_entity_poly.pdbx_strand_id
1 'polypeptide(L)'
;MTSNRIRVGTGAGFSDDRFEPALELAELGDIDYLVFECLAERTIARENLTRLKDPDKGYTSYLVERFRMVLPECLRHHRRGV
;
A
#
# COMPACT_ATOMS: atom_id res chain seq x y z
N MET A 1 -17.63 15.21 23.56
CA MET A 1 -16.34 14.74 23.03
C MET A 1 -16.64 13.73 21.93
N THR A 2 -16.54 14.15 20.67
CA THR A 2 -16.68 13.23 19.55
C THR A 2 -15.54 12.23 19.61
N SER A 3 -15.88 10.94 19.67
CA SER A 3 -14.92 9.84 19.65
C SER A 3 -14.03 10.01 18.41
N ASN A 4 -12.72 10.13 18.61
CA ASN A 4 -11.75 10.32 17.55
C ASN A 4 -11.53 8.96 16.84
N ARG A 5 -12.53 8.53 16.08
CA ARG A 5 -12.55 7.24 15.40
C ARG A 5 -11.69 7.33 14.15
N ILE A 6 -10.64 6.52 14.09
CA ILE A 6 -9.78 6.35 12.92
C ILE A 6 -10.27 5.14 12.11
N ARG A 7 -10.32 5.28 10.79
CA ARG A 7 -10.69 4.23 9.83
C ARG A 7 -9.45 3.81 9.03
N VAL A 8 -9.09 2.54 9.13
CA VAL A 8 -7.93 1.96 8.44
C VAL A 8 -8.43 0.92 7.45
N GLY A 9 -8.08 1.06 6.17
CA GLY A 9 -8.32 0.07 5.12
C GLY A 9 -7.05 -0.69 4.77
N THR A 10 -7.17 -1.99 4.49
CA THR A 10 -6.04 -2.83 4.07
C THR A 10 -6.12 -3.12 2.57
N GLY A 11 -5.15 -2.62 1.81
CA GLY A 11 -5.06 -2.78 0.36
C GLY A 11 -4.29 -4.03 -0.09
N ALA A 12 -3.67 -4.78 0.82
CA ALA A 12 -3.06 -6.08 0.53
C ALA A 12 -2.82 -6.89 1.80
N GLY A 13 -2.99 -8.21 1.72
CA GLY A 13 -2.54 -9.15 2.75
C GLY A 13 -1.21 -9.85 2.45
N PHE A 14 -0.70 -9.75 1.21
CA PHE A 14 0.57 -10.33 0.77
C PHE A 14 1.10 -9.61 -0.48
N SER A 15 2.35 -9.87 -0.87
CA SER A 15 3.05 -9.12 -1.94
C SER A 15 2.35 -9.18 -3.31
N ASP A 16 1.75 -10.32 -3.62
CA ASP A 16 1.18 -10.64 -4.93
C ASP A 16 -0.35 -10.51 -4.94
N ASP A 17 -0.91 -9.84 -3.93
CA ASP A 17 -2.34 -9.58 -3.84
C ASP A 17 -2.82 -8.64 -4.95
N ARG A 18 -4.11 -8.72 -5.29
CA ARG A 18 -4.77 -7.89 -6.31
C ARG A 18 -4.64 -6.40 -5.99
N PHE A 19 -4.66 -5.55 -7.02
CA PHE A 19 -4.47 -4.11 -6.84
C PHE A 19 -5.81 -3.35 -6.81
N GLU A 20 -6.80 -3.83 -7.58
CA GLU A 20 -8.10 -3.20 -7.76
C GLU A 20 -8.84 -2.98 -6.43
N PRO A 21 -8.84 -3.92 -5.45
CA PRO A 21 -9.49 -3.68 -4.17
C PRO A 21 -8.86 -2.52 -3.37
N ALA A 22 -7.55 -2.29 -3.51
CA ALA A 22 -6.87 -1.18 -2.84
C ALA A 22 -7.27 0.18 -3.44
N LEU A 23 -7.46 0.21 -4.76
CA LEU A 23 -7.97 1.39 -5.47
C LEU A 23 -9.41 1.70 -5.04
N GLU A 24 -10.28 0.69 -5.01
CA GLU A 24 -11.67 0.85 -4.57
C GLU A 24 -11.74 1.36 -3.11
N LEU A 25 -10.88 0.85 -2.24
CA LEU A 25 -10.75 1.38 -0.87
C LEU A 25 -10.30 2.84 -0.82
N ALA A 26 -9.35 3.23 -1.68
CA ALA A 26 -8.87 4.62 -1.76
C ALA A 26 -9.95 5.57 -2.30
N GLU A 27 -10.81 5.11 -3.22
CA GLU A 27 -11.86 5.91 -3.86
C GLU A 27 -13.14 6.00 -3.03
N LEU A 28 -13.56 4.89 -2.42
CA LEU A 28 -14.91 4.71 -1.87
C LEU A 28 -14.92 4.30 -0.38
N GLY A 29 -13.78 3.87 0.17
CA GLY A 29 -13.71 3.25 1.49
C GLY A 29 -13.94 4.18 2.68
N ASP A 30 -13.86 5.50 2.45
CA ASP A 30 -13.95 6.54 3.49
C ASP A 30 -13.01 6.21 4.66
N ILE A 31 -11.72 6.04 4.33
CA ILE A 31 -10.64 5.65 5.24
C ILE A 31 -9.67 6.81 5.45
N ASP A 32 -9.12 6.90 6.66
CA ASP A 32 -8.06 7.85 7.00
C ASP A 32 -6.68 7.33 6.54
N TYR A 33 -6.50 6.00 6.59
CA TYR A 33 -5.24 5.34 6.24
C TYR A 33 -5.48 4.12 5.37
N LEU A 34 -4.72 4.02 4.28
CA LEU A 34 -4.59 2.81 3.47
C LEU A 34 -3.26 2.13 3.82
N VAL A 35 -3.32 0.89 4.30
CA VAL A 35 -2.15 0.09 4.67
C VAL A 35 -1.99 -1.11 3.74
N PHE A 36 -0.77 -1.58 3.61
CA PHE A 36 -0.45 -2.79 2.84
C PHE A 36 0.42 -3.70 3.69
N GLU A 37 0.05 -4.97 3.77
CA GLU A 37 0.96 -6.00 4.27
C GLU A 37 1.54 -6.80 3.12
N CYS A 38 2.86 -6.71 2.93
CA CYS A 38 3.55 -7.27 1.76
C CYS A 38 4.92 -7.88 2.11
N LEU A 39 5.29 -7.95 3.40
CA LEU A 39 6.66 -8.24 3.84
C LEU A 39 6.72 -9.48 4.73
N ALA A 40 6.27 -10.61 4.17
CA ALA A 40 6.54 -11.91 4.78
C ALA A 40 8.05 -12.19 4.85
N GLU A 41 8.48 -13.01 5.82
CA GLU A 41 9.89 -13.37 6.04
C GLU A 41 10.59 -13.83 4.75
N ARG A 42 9.94 -14.72 3.98
CA ARG A 42 10.45 -15.21 2.70
C ARG A 42 10.61 -14.10 1.65
N THR A 43 9.69 -13.14 1.62
CA THR A 43 9.74 -11.98 0.72
C THR A 43 10.91 -11.09 1.10
N ILE A 44 11.09 -10.78 2.39
CA ILE A 44 12.21 -9.98 2.89
C ILE A 44 13.55 -10.65 2.56
N ALA A 45 13.68 -11.96 2.77
CA ALA A 45 14.90 -12.70 2.45
C ALA A 45 15.21 -12.67 0.94
N ARG A 46 14.18 -12.90 0.09
CA ARG A 46 14.30 -12.83 -1.37
C ARG A 46 14.77 -11.45 -1.83
N GLU A 47 14.10 -10.40 -1.37
CA GLU A 47 14.42 -9.04 -1.82
C GLU A 47 15.77 -8.55 -1.28
N ASN A 48 16.16 -8.94 -0.06
CA ASN A 48 17.52 -8.66 0.39
C ASN A 48 18.58 -9.36 -0.49
N LEU A 49 18.36 -10.61 -0.91
CA LEU A 49 19.25 -11.28 -1.84
C LEU A 49 19.29 -10.57 -3.20
N THR A 50 18.15 -10.08 -3.69
CA THR A 50 18.10 -9.24 -4.90
C THR A 50 18.97 -8.00 -4.73
N ARG A 51 18.86 -7.30 -3.60
CA ARG A 51 19.64 -6.08 -3.28
C ARG A 51 21.14 -6.32 -3.22
N LEU A 52 21.56 -7.48 -2.71
CA LEU A 52 22.99 -7.85 -2.67
C LEU A 52 23.59 -8.00 -4.06
N LYS A 53 22.77 -8.36 -5.07
CA LYS A 53 23.20 -8.49 -6.47
C LYS A 53 23.11 -7.16 -7.21
N ASP A 54 22.11 -6.35 -6.89
CA ASP A 54 21.81 -5.08 -7.54
C ASP A 54 21.29 -4.08 -6.48
N PRO A 55 22.11 -3.09 -6.07
CA PRO A 55 21.73 -2.11 -5.06
C PRO A 55 20.51 -1.26 -5.41
N ASP A 56 20.15 -1.13 -6.70
CA ASP A 56 18.99 -0.37 -7.17
C ASP A 56 17.68 -1.18 -7.07
N LYS A 57 17.76 -2.44 -6.63
CA LYS A 57 16.61 -3.33 -6.37
C LYS A 57 16.44 -3.60 -4.87
N GLY A 58 15.73 -4.67 -4.53
CA GLY A 58 15.49 -5.07 -3.15
C GLY A 58 14.13 -4.67 -2.60
N TYR A 59 13.16 -4.50 -3.49
CA TYR A 59 11.76 -4.29 -3.18
C TYR A 59 10.93 -5.20 -4.09
N THR A 60 9.67 -5.44 -3.71
CA THR A 60 8.79 -6.28 -4.51
C THR A 60 8.59 -5.65 -5.90
N SER A 61 8.61 -6.47 -6.96
CA SER A 61 8.47 -5.97 -8.34
C SER A 61 7.17 -5.19 -8.59
N TYR A 62 6.17 -5.37 -7.73
CA TYR A 62 4.87 -4.69 -7.78
C TYR A 62 4.78 -3.41 -6.97
N LEU A 63 5.82 -3.05 -6.21
CA LEU A 63 5.77 -1.87 -5.34
C LEU A 63 5.39 -0.61 -6.13
N VAL A 64 6.07 -0.37 -7.25
CA VAL A 64 5.90 0.87 -8.00
C VAL A 64 4.51 0.93 -8.65
N GLU A 65 4.08 -0.14 -9.30
CA GLU A 65 2.76 -0.26 -9.94
C GLU A 65 1.63 -0.10 -8.91
N ARG A 66 1.76 -0.74 -7.75
CA ARG A 66 0.80 -0.64 -6.65
C ARG A 66 0.62 0.80 -6.18
N PHE A 67 1.72 1.51 -5.92
CA PHE A 67 1.66 2.90 -5.45
C PHE A 67 1.24 3.89 -6.55
N ARG A 68 1.62 3.67 -7.81
CA ARG A 68 1.13 4.47 -8.95
C ARG A 68 -0.39 4.43 -9.07
N MET A 69 -1.01 3.30 -8.75
CA MET A 69 -2.46 3.14 -8.81
C MET A 69 -3.17 3.91 -7.68
N VAL A 70 -2.72 3.80 -6.43
CA VAL A 70 -3.48 4.31 -5.28
C VAL A 70 -3.13 5.74 -4.85
N LEU A 71 -1.88 6.20 -5.05
CA LEU A 71 -1.43 7.50 -4.55
C LEU A 71 -2.24 8.69 -5.08
N PRO A 72 -2.62 8.76 -6.38
CA PRO A 72 -3.44 9.86 -6.88
C PRO A 72 -4.78 9.98 -6.14
N GLU A 73 -5.43 8.84 -5.87
CA GLU A 73 -6.71 8.79 -5.16
C GLU A 73 -6.57 9.17 -3.69
N CYS A 74 -5.54 8.65 -3.00
CA CYS A 74 -5.25 9.07 -1.63
C CYS A 74 -5.03 10.59 -1.52
N LEU A 75 -4.30 11.21 -2.45
CA LEU A 75 -4.06 12.65 -2.49
C LEU A 75 -5.31 13.47 -2.82
N ARG A 76 -6.21 12.92 -3.65
CA ARG A 76 -7.50 13.54 -3.97
C ARG A 76 -8.40 13.56 -2.74
N HIS A 77 -8.44 12.48 -1.96
CA HIS A 77 -9.24 12.37 -0.75
C HIS A 77 -8.67 13.17 0.42
N HIS A 78 -7.35 13.23 0.60
CA HIS A 78 -6.72 14.06 1.63
C HIS A 78 -7.10 15.56 1.49
N ARG A 79 -7.24 16.06 0.26
CA ARG A 79 -7.66 17.45 0.00
C ARG A 79 -9.13 17.75 0.27
N ARG A 80 -9.96 16.75 0.57
CA ARG A 80 -11.39 16.93 0.91
C ARG A 80 -11.64 17.04 2.42
N GLY A 81 -10.63 16.73 3.23
CA GLY A 81 -10.67 16.81 4.69
C GLY A 81 -9.98 18.06 5.28
N VAL A 82 -9.67 19.07 4.45
CA VAL A 82 -9.12 20.37 4.85
C VAL A 82 -10.05 21.49 4.40
#